data_AF-A0A965HW59-F1
#
_entry.id   AF-A0A965HW59-F1
#
_cell.length_a   1.000
_cell.length_b   1.000
_cell.length_c   1.000
_cell.angle_alpha   90.00
_cell.angle_beta   90.00
_cell.angle_gamma   90.00
#
_symmetry.space_group_name_H-M   'P 1'
#
loop_
_entity.id
_entity.type
_entity.pdbx_description
1 polymer ?
#
loop_
_entity_poly.entity_id
_entity_poly.type
_entity_poly.pdbx_seq_one_letter_code
_entity_poly.pdbx_strand_id
1 'polypeptide(L)'
;MSERNTKDIDDIAARLDSIKKTRATSEIADKRRNKGLGLAMRMGMDLVAACFVGGFLGHLMDQALGTRPWFMLGMFIVGVVAGMRNMVRSAYEAQEAVSKEQASKEG
;
A
#
# COMPACT_ATOMS: atom_id res chain seq x y z
N MET A 1 43.35 -11.53 -36.81
CA MET A 1 42.73 -10.23 -36.46
C MET A 1 41.33 -10.37 -35.87
N SER A 2 40.62 -11.49 -36.09
CA SER A 2 39.25 -11.74 -35.60
C SER A 2 39.11 -12.01 -34.09
N GLU A 3 40.16 -12.48 -33.43
CA GLU A 3 40.12 -12.91 -32.01
C GLU A 3 39.92 -11.78 -30.99
N ARG A 4 40.24 -10.52 -31.36
CA ARG A 4 39.99 -9.35 -30.50
C ARG A 4 38.52 -8.93 -30.54
N ASN A 5 37.93 -8.91 -31.73
CA ASN A 5 36.57 -8.47 -31.95
C ASN A 5 35.54 -9.36 -31.20
N THR A 6 35.76 -10.67 -31.16
CA THR A 6 34.87 -11.58 -30.43
C THR A 6 34.86 -11.28 -28.93
N LYS A 7 36.03 -11.02 -28.33
CA LYS A 7 36.15 -10.70 -26.90
C LYS A 7 35.48 -9.37 -26.54
N ASP A 8 35.59 -8.38 -27.42
CA ASP A 8 34.93 -7.07 -27.24
C ASP A 8 33.39 -7.19 -27.25
N ILE A 9 32.84 -8.05 -28.13
CA ILE A 9 31.39 -8.30 -28.21
C ILE A 9 30.89 -9.10 -27.00
N ASP A 10 31.66 -10.08 -26.53
CA ASP A 10 31.32 -10.87 -25.35
C ASP A 10 31.32 -10.00 -24.08
N ASP A 11 32.27 -9.07 -23.94
CA ASP A 11 32.31 -8.12 -22.83
C ASP A 11 31.14 -7.14 -22.85
N ILE A 12 30.72 -6.67 -24.04
CA ILE A 12 29.53 -5.81 -24.18
C ILE A 12 28.26 -6.59 -23.84
N ALA A 13 28.14 -7.84 -24.28
CA ALA A 13 27.00 -8.69 -23.96
C ALA A 13 26.92 -8.96 -22.44
N ALA A 14 28.06 -9.23 -21.78
CA ALA A 14 28.14 -9.42 -20.33
C ALA A 14 27.77 -8.14 -19.56
N ARG A 15 28.21 -6.98 -20.03
CA ARG A 15 27.82 -5.67 -19.46
C ARG A 15 26.34 -5.38 -19.66
N LEU A 16 25.76 -5.72 -20.80
CA LEU A 16 24.35 -5.50 -21.08
C LEU A 16 23.46 -6.40 -20.20
N ASP A 17 23.84 -7.66 -20.00
CA ASP A 17 23.13 -8.58 -19.13
C ASP A 17 23.12 -8.12 -17.67
N SER A 18 24.28 -7.67 -17.17
CA SER A 18 24.40 -7.13 -15.80
C SER A 18 23.57 -5.85 -15.59
N ILE A 19 23.52 -4.95 -16.58
CA ILE A 19 22.67 -3.75 -16.54
C ILE A 19 21.19 -4.14 -16.59
N LYS A 20 20.80 -5.08 -17.47
CA LYS A 20 19.41 -5.55 -17.59
C LYS A 20 18.92 -6.19 -16.30
N LYS A 21 19.76 -7.01 -15.65
CA LYS A 21 19.45 -7.64 -14.36
C LYS A 21 19.28 -6.62 -13.24
N THR A 22 20.18 -5.63 -13.18
CA THR A 22 20.10 -4.51 -12.22
C THR A 22 18.83 -3.69 -12.43
N ARG A 23 18.51 -3.35 -13.69
CA ARG A 23 17.34 -2.56 -14.05
C ARG A 23 16.03 -3.32 -13.79
N ALA A 24 15.97 -4.62 -14.10
CA ALA A 24 14.83 -5.46 -13.78
C ALA A 24 14.60 -5.56 -12.26
N THR A 25 15.68 -5.65 -11.48
CA THR A 25 15.61 -5.66 -10.01
C THR A 25 15.11 -4.32 -9.48
N SER A 26 15.61 -3.19 -10.01
CA SER A 26 15.14 -1.85 -9.66
C SER A 26 13.67 -1.65 -10.01
N GLU A 27 13.25 -2.01 -11.22
CA GLU A 27 11.86 -1.92 -11.68
C GLU A 27 10.89 -2.69 -10.76
N ILE A 28 11.27 -3.90 -10.35
CA ILE A 28 10.48 -4.72 -9.43
C ILE A 28 10.44 -4.06 -8.04
N ALA A 29 11.55 -3.53 -7.56
CA ALA A 29 11.62 -2.83 -6.28
C ALA A 29 10.74 -1.55 -6.28
N ASP A 30 10.79 -0.78 -7.36
CA ASP A 30 10.02 0.47 -7.50
C ASP A 30 8.52 0.19 -7.66
N LYS A 31 8.14 -0.84 -8.42
CA LYS A 31 6.74 -1.30 -8.48
C LYS A 31 6.21 -1.73 -7.11
N ARG A 32 7.00 -2.50 -6.34
CA ARG A 32 6.61 -2.89 -4.97
C ARG A 32 6.50 -1.68 -4.05
N ARG A 33 7.45 -0.74 -4.11
CA ARG A 33 7.44 0.50 -3.34
C ARG A 33 6.19 1.33 -3.63
N ASN A 34 5.88 1.54 -4.92
CA ASN A 34 4.72 2.30 -5.36
C ASN A 34 3.40 1.64 -4.93
N LYS A 35 3.30 0.30 -5.03
CA LYS A 35 2.14 -0.46 -4.56
C LYS A 35 1.96 -0.35 -3.03
N GLY A 36 3.06 -0.40 -2.27
CA GLY A 36 3.06 -0.21 -0.81
C GLY A 36 2.64 1.21 -0.39
N LEU A 37 3.14 2.23 -1.09
CA LEU A 37 2.74 3.63 -0.87
C LEU A 37 1.25 3.86 -1.14
N GLY A 38 0.72 3.33 -2.25
CA GLY A 38 -0.70 3.44 -2.58
C GLY A 38 -1.60 2.76 -1.53
N LEU A 39 -1.19 1.60 -1.04
CA LEU A 39 -1.91 0.89 0.02
C LEU A 39 -1.90 1.68 1.34
N ALA A 40 -0.74 2.21 1.75
CA ALA A 40 -0.61 2.98 2.98
C ALA A 40 -1.44 4.28 2.93
N MET A 41 -1.45 4.97 1.79
CA MET A 41 -2.27 6.18 1.60
C MET A 41 -3.76 5.88 1.74
N ARG A 42 -4.24 4.79 1.13
CA ARG A 42 -5.63 4.36 1.25
C ARG A 42 -5.99 4.02 2.70
N MET A 43 -5.14 3.26 3.39
CA MET A 43 -5.34 2.92 4.80
C MET A 43 -5.44 4.17 5.68
N GLY A 44 -4.57 5.16 5.44
CA GLY A 44 -4.64 6.45 6.13
C GLY A 44 -5.95 7.20 5.84
N MET A 45 -6.38 7.25 4.59
CA MET A 45 -7.65 7.88 4.19
C MET A 45 -8.87 7.17 4.76
N ASP A 46 -8.88 5.84 4.82
CA ASP A 46 -9.97 5.07 5.44
C ASP A 46 -10.12 5.42 6.92
N LEU A 47 -9.00 5.57 7.65
CA LEU A 47 -9.02 5.99 9.05
C LEU A 47 -9.53 7.44 9.20
N VAL A 48 -9.02 8.37 8.40
CA VAL A 48 -9.45 9.77 8.44
C VAL A 48 -10.93 9.92 8.08
N ALA A 49 -11.41 9.19 7.07
CA ALA A 49 -12.82 9.18 6.69
C ALA A 49 -13.71 8.64 7.82
N ALA A 50 -13.33 7.53 8.46
CA ALA A 50 -14.08 6.97 9.58
C ALA A 50 -14.12 7.93 10.80
N CYS A 51 -13.00 8.58 11.12
CA CYS A 51 -12.94 9.62 12.15
C CYS A 51 -13.81 10.82 11.81
N PHE A 52 -13.77 11.28 10.56
CA PHE A 52 -14.55 12.43 10.10
C PHE A 52 -16.06 12.13 10.16
N VAL A 53 -16.48 10.96 9.68
CA VAL A 53 -17.88 10.53 9.74
C VAL A 53 -18.34 10.38 11.20
N GLY A 54 -17.56 9.69 12.05
CA GLY A 54 -17.91 9.52 13.47
C GLY A 54 -17.99 10.84 14.23
N GLY A 55 -17.03 11.74 14.02
CA GLY A 55 -17.01 13.06 14.62
C GLY A 55 -18.15 13.96 14.12
N PHE A 56 -18.40 13.99 12.82
CA PHE A 56 -19.48 14.78 12.22
C PHE A 56 -20.86 14.30 12.68
N LEU A 57 -21.10 12.98 12.65
CA LEU A 57 -22.35 12.38 13.09
C LEU A 57 -22.57 12.55 14.60
N GLY A 58 -21.50 12.39 15.39
CA GLY A 58 -21.52 12.63 16.83
C GLY A 58 -21.82 14.09 17.17
N HIS A 59 -21.25 15.04 16.41
CA HIS A 59 -21.51 16.47 16.59
C HIS A 59 -22.98 16.85 16.27
N LEU A 60 -23.54 16.33 15.17
CA LEU A 60 -24.95 16.54 14.85
C LEU A 60 -25.88 15.98 15.94
N MET A 61 -25.53 14.82 16.51
CA MET A 61 -26.32 14.20 17.56
C MET A 61 -26.24 14.97 18.88
N ASP A 62 -25.06 15.49 19.25
CA ASP A 62 -24.91 16.37 20.41
C ASP A 62 -25.72 17.68 20.26
N GLN A 63 -25.77 18.26 19.04
CA GLN A 63 -26.61 19.44 18.79
C GLN A 63 -28.10 19.14 18.90
N ALA A 64 -28.56 18.01 18.36
CA ALA A 64 -29.97 17.63 18.39
C ALA A 64 -30.46 17.31 19.82
N LEU A 65 -29.59 16.75 20.67
CA LEU A 65 -29.91 16.36 22.05
C LEU A 65 -29.61 17.47 23.08
N GLY A 66 -28.96 18.56 22.67
CA GLY A 66 -28.51 19.63 23.57
C GLY A 66 -27.47 19.16 24.59
N THR A 67 -26.82 18.02 24.35
CA THR A 67 -25.85 17.42 25.25
C THR A 67 -24.49 18.08 25.08
N ARG A 68 -23.75 18.22 26.20
CA ARG A 68 -22.29 18.43 26.18
C ARG A 68 -21.63 17.38 25.28
N PRO A 69 -20.41 17.60 24.71
CA PRO A 69 -19.83 16.82 23.61
C PRO A 69 -19.43 15.37 23.98
N TRP A 70 -20.35 14.65 24.59
CA TRP A 70 -20.22 13.31 25.16
C TRP A 70 -20.55 12.28 24.10
N PHE A 71 -21.59 12.51 23.27
CA PHE A 71 -21.88 11.62 22.16
C PHE A 71 -20.84 11.75 21.05
N MET A 72 -20.32 12.96 20.79
CA MET A 72 -19.20 13.15 19.88
C MET A 72 -17.98 12.35 20.34
N LEU A 73 -17.64 12.37 21.64
CA LEU A 73 -16.51 11.60 22.15
C LEU A 73 -16.72 10.08 22.00
N GLY A 74 -17.92 9.59 22.34
CA GLY A 74 -18.27 8.18 22.14
C GLY A 74 -18.24 7.75 20.67
N MET A 75 -18.91 8.50 19.79
CA MET A 75 -18.93 8.25 18.34
C MET A 75 -17.56 8.41 17.69
N PHE A 76 -16.71 9.28 18.21
CA PHE A 76 -15.32 9.40 17.74
C PHE A 76 -14.52 8.14 18.04
N ILE A 77 -14.60 7.61 19.27
CA ILE A 77 -13.95 6.33 19.62
C ILE A 77 -14.48 5.20 18.74
N VAL A 78 -15.79 5.12 18.54
CA VAL A 78 -16.42 4.13 17.64
C VAL A 78 -15.92 4.29 16.21
N GLY A 79 -15.82 5.54 15.70
CA GLY A 79 -15.29 5.84 14.38
C GLY A 79 -13.84 5.39 14.19
N VAL A 80 -12.99 5.64 15.20
CA VAL A 80 -11.59 5.17 15.22
C VAL A 80 -11.53 3.64 15.19
N VAL A 81 -12.32 2.95 16.01
CA VAL A 81 -12.38 1.48 16.05
C VAL A 81 -12.89 0.91 14.73
N ALA A 82 -13.93 1.51 14.16
CA ALA A 82 -14.47 1.11 12.85
C ALA A 82 -13.43 1.30 11.73
N GLY A 83 -12.71 2.43 11.73
CA GLY A 83 -11.62 2.71 10.80
C GLY A 83 -10.48 1.69 10.91
N MET A 84 -10.02 1.40 12.13
CA MET A 84 -9.01 0.36 12.36
C MET A 84 -9.49 -1.02 11.87
N ARG A 85 -10.75 -1.37 12.11
CA ARG A 85 -11.31 -2.65 11.67
C ARG A 85 -11.31 -2.77 10.14
N ASN A 86 -11.59 -1.68 9.43
CA ASN A 86 -11.54 -1.64 7.96
C ASN A 86 -10.10 -1.74 7.42
N MET A 87 -9.15 -1.09 8.10
CA MET A 87 -7.72 -1.16 7.79
C MET A 87 -7.17 -2.58 7.94
N VAL A 88 -7.45 -3.24 9.06
CA VAL A 88 -7.00 -4.61 9.34
C VAL A 88 -7.52 -5.57 8.28
N ARG A 89 -8.80 -5.44 7.89
CA ARG A 89 -9.37 -6.24 6.80
C ARG A 89 -8.64 -6.02 5.47
N SER A 90 -8.39 -4.76 5.11
CA SER A 90 -7.64 -4.42 3.90
C SER A 90 -6.21 -4.96 3.92
N ALA A 91 -5.57 -5.01 5.10
CA ALA A 91 -4.24 -5.58 5.26
C ALA A 91 -4.21 -7.11 5.06
N TYR A 92 -5.22 -7.82 5.57
CA TYR A 92 -5.36 -9.26 5.34
C TYR A 92 -5.62 -9.58 3.87
N GLU A 93 -6.54 -8.85 3.23
CA GLU A 93 -6.85 -9.03 1.80
C GLU A 93 -5.62 -8.73 0.90
N ALA A 94 -4.84 -7.70 1.24
CA ALA A 94 -3.61 -7.38 0.53
C ALA A 94 -2.54 -8.48 0.67
N GLN A 95 -2.44 -9.13 1.84
CA GLN A 95 -1.51 -10.26 2.04
C GLN A 95 -1.91 -11.50 1.24
N GLU A 96 -3.21 -11.85 1.21
CA GLU A 96 -3.70 -12.96 0.39
C GLU A 96 -3.45 -12.74 -1.10
N ALA A 97 -3.67 -11.51 -1.58
CA ALA A 97 -3.42 -11.17 -2.98
C ALA A 97 -1.93 -11.29 -3.36
N VAL A 98 -1.02 -10.89 -2.46
CA VAL A 98 0.43 -11.04 -2.66
C VAL A 98 0.85 -12.51 -2.70
N SER A 99 0.33 -13.34 -1.79
CA SER A 99 0.61 -14.79 -1.78
C SER A 99 0.08 -15.51 -3.02
N LYS A 100 -1.11 -15.16 -3.52
CA LYS A 100 -1.67 -15.73 -4.77
C LYS A 100 -0.87 -15.36 -6.00
N GLU A 101 -0.38 -14.11 -6.08
CA GLU A 101 0.41 -13.64 -7.21
C GLU A 101 1.81 -14.27 -7.23
N GLN A 102 2.34 -14.66 -6.06
CA GLN A 102 3.60 -15.42 -5.96
C GLN A 102 3.41 -16.89 -6.33
N ALA A 103 2.35 -17.54 -5.85
CA ALA A 103 2.03 -18.92 -6.23
C ALA A 103 1.76 -19.10 -7.73
N SER A 104 1.23 -18.07 -8.41
CA SER A 104 1.01 -18.10 -9.86
C SER A 104 2.28 -17.86 -10.69
N LYS A 105 3.38 -17.37 -10.11
CA LYS A 105 4.65 -17.17 -10.83
C LYS A 105 5.61 -18.37 -10.71
N GLU A 106 5.28 -19.33 -9.85
CA GLU A 106 6.07 -20.55 -9.60
C GLU A 106 5.45 -21.80 -10.26
N GLY A 107 4.26 -21.69 -10.88
CA GLY A 107 3.58 -22.77 -11.60
C GLY A 107 3.76 -22.71 -13.11
#